data_AF-A0A2K4ZF00-F1
#
_entry.id   AF-A0A2K4ZF00-F1
#
_cell.length_a   1.000
_cell.length_b   1.000
_cell.length_c   1.000
_cell.angle_alpha   90.00
_cell.angle_beta   90.00
_cell.angle_gamma   90.00
#
_symmetry.space_group_name_H-M   'P 1'
#
loop_
_entity.id
_entity.type
_entity.pdbx_description
1 polymer ?
#
loop_
_entity_poly.entity_id
_entity_poly.type
_entity_poly.pdbx_seq_one_letter_code
_entity_poly.pdbx_strand_id
1 'polypeptide(L)'
;MQESLKDAYEKCFGQALRDYNAMQKRKDRQKNDYLKEIENFGNKEKTFYENIVQIGKKTDTPVADENGVMTEAAKAAIEVLDRYARTFQERNPNLYLFNCVMHLDEATPHLHIDYILVAHGYKNGMKTRNSLTKAFQQMGFAKAVSREQNETVAWQERERGYLTELCREKGIEIEVLGVQRDNLSLPEYKAAMHKVEELEQQAVALDRQNEILEQQNDNLEQQSSELCGQVQALEAQNNELVLQAQKLTEQIEEAEAKEKAAKEVLEKHDLRAETFKMISKEVTMETKSMKSVAVPVTNFFGSEEYVKVKKSDWNKILDAFSKAVSRNHLLEKYEKKISNLEQKIAALTEQVEKLKGFVASRGLGEVFVEFVKSLAPKTMKQKLEEAKTDASEYNQQRKNNQQAVTRENKQRKQEL
;
A
#
# COMPACT_ATOMS: atom_id res chain seq x y z
N MET A 1 -54.25 -24.52 -21.51
CA MET A 1 -55.70 -24.19 -21.44
C MET A 1 -55.79 -22.69 -21.33
N GLN A 2 -56.63 -22.02 -22.12
CA GLN A 2 -56.70 -20.56 -22.12
C GLN A 2 -58.12 -20.10 -22.44
N GLU A 3 -58.75 -19.42 -21.49
CA GLU A 3 -60.07 -18.83 -21.57
C GLU A 3 -59.99 -17.34 -21.22
N SER A 4 -60.91 -16.51 -21.74
CA SER A 4 -60.97 -15.10 -21.34
C SER A 4 -61.47 -14.96 -19.90
N LEU A 5 -60.93 -14.02 -19.14
CA LEU A 5 -61.37 -13.77 -17.76
C LEU A 5 -62.89 -13.52 -17.66
N LYS A 6 -63.46 -12.86 -18.68
CA LYS A 6 -64.89 -12.57 -18.75
C LYS A 6 -65.73 -13.84 -18.89
N ASP A 7 -65.34 -14.77 -19.77
CA ASP A 7 -66.06 -16.02 -19.97
C ASP A 7 -65.94 -16.93 -18.74
N ALA A 8 -64.76 -16.96 -18.12
CA ALA A 8 -64.52 -17.67 -16.86
C ALA A 8 -65.41 -17.12 -15.73
N TYR A 9 -65.56 -15.79 -15.63
CA TYR A 9 -66.46 -15.16 -14.68
C TYR A 9 -67.93 -15.49 -14.94
N GLU A 10 -68.35 -15.54 -16.20
CA GLU A 10 -69.71 -15.93 -16.57
C GLU A 10 -69.99 -17.40 -16.17
N LYS A 11 -69.04 -18.31 -16.39
CA LYS A 11 -69.15 -19.72 -15.95
C LYS A 11 -69.20 -19.85 -14.43
N CYS A 12 -68.36 -19.13 -13.70
CA CYS A 12 -68.27 -19.22 -12.25
C CYS A 12 -69.45 -18.57 -11.52
N PHE A 13 -69.92 -17.42 -12.01
CA PHE A 13 -70.82 -16.54 -11.25
C PHE A 13 -72.08 -16.13 -12.01
N GLY A 14 -72.15 -16.33 -13.33
CA GLY A 14 -73.26 -15.83 -14.16
C GLY A 14 -74.62 -16.33 -13.68
N GLN A 15 -74.73 -17.62 -13.33
CA GLN A 15 -75.99 -18.16 -12.80
C GLN A 15 -76.33 -17.57 -11.43
N ALA A 16 -75.35 -17.48 -10.52
CA ALA A 16 -75.58 -16.90 -9.19
C ALA A 16 -75.95 -15.41 -9.26
N LEU A 17 -75.44 -14.68 -10.25
CA LEU A 17 -75.77 -13.28 -10.52
C LEU A 17 -77.22 -13.14 -11.01
N ARG A 18 -77.63 -13.97 -11.98
CA ARG A 18 -79.01 -14.01 -12.48
C ARG A 18 -80.00 -14.34 -11.37
N ASP A 19 -79.72 -15.37 -10.58
CA ASP A 19 -80.56 -15.78 -9.45
C ASP A 19 -80.70 -14.65 -8.42
N TYR A 20 -79.59 -13.97 -8.10
CA TYR A 20 -79.59 -12.85 -7.17
C TYR A 20 -80.45 -11.68 -7.68
N ASN A 21 -80.28 -11.29 -8.95
CA ASN A 21 -81.00 -10.18 -9.56
C ASN A 21 -82.50 -10.45 -9.70
N ALA A 22 -82.89 -11.69 -9.99
CA ALA A 22 -84.30 -12.10 -10.07
C ALA A 22 -85.04 -11.91 -8.74
N MET A 23 -84.34 -11.97 -7.60
CA MET A 23 -84.92 -11.75 -6.27
C MET A 23 -84.94 -10.27 -5.86
N GLN A 24 -84.29 -9.37 -6.61
CA GLN A 24 -84.23 -7.94 -6.25
C GLN A 24 -85.45 -7.17 -6.76
N LYS A 25 -86.23 -6.60 -5.83
CA LYS A 25 -87.34 -5.68 -6.16
C LYS A 25 -86.88 -4.25 -6.49
N ARG A 26 -85.69 -3.88 -6.03
CA ARG A 26 -85.11 -2.54 -6.16
C ARG A 26 -84.06 -2.55 -7.27
N LYS A 27 -84.22 -1.69 -8.28
CA LYS A 27 -83.28 -1.60 -9.43
C LYS A 27 -81.86 -1.24 -9.00
N ASP A 28 -81.70 -0.37 -7.99
CA ASP A 28 -80.39 0.05 -7.49
C ASP A 28 -79.62 -1.07 -6.74
N ARG A 29 -80.29 -2.17 -6.38
CA ARG A 29 -79.64 -3.35 -5.76
C ARG A 29 -79.25 -4.43 -6.77
N GLN A 30 -79.66 -4.30 -8.03
CA GLN A 30 -79.28 -5.24 -9.08
C GLN A 30 -77.83 -5.00 -9.48
N LYS A 31 -77.12 -6.11 -9.72
CA LYS A 31 -75.71 -6.10 -10.15
C LYS A 31 -75.64 -6.37 -11.64
N ASN A 32 -75.01 -5.49 -12.40
CA ASN A 32 -74.94 -5.63 -13.86
C ASN A 32 -73.75 -6.50 -14.30
N ASP A 33 -72.57 -6.23 -13.76
CA ASP A 33 -71.33 -6.89 -14.15
C ASP A 33 -70.55 -7.26 -12.89
N TYR A 34 -70.55 -8.54 -12.54
CA TYR A 34 -69.91 -8.99 -11.30
C TYR A 34 -68.38 -8.88 -11.36
N LEU A 35 -67.76 -8.95 -12.54
CA LEU A 35 -66.32 -8.74 -12.68
C LEU A 35 -65.96 -7.29 -12.32
N LYS A 36 -66.67 -6.32 -12.91
CA LYS A 36 -66.49 -4.90 -12.58
C LYS A 36 -66.80 -4.58 -11.12
N GLU A 37 -67.74 -5.29 -10.52
CA GLU A 37 -68.01 -5.13 -9.10
C GLU A 37 -66.77 -5.50 -8.27
N ILE A 38 -66.09 -6.61 -8.58
CA ILE A 38 -64.85 -6.99 -7.89
C ILE A 38 -63.73 -5.98 -8.17
N GLU A 39 -63.56 -5.51 -9.42
CA GLU A 39 -62.55 -4.50 -9.78
C GLU A 39 -62.71 -3.19 -9.00
N ASN A 40 -63.96 -2.78 -8.74
CA ASN A 40 -64.27 -1.53 -8.05
C ASN A 40 -64.43 -1.69 -6.53
N PHE A 41 -64.39 -2.92 -6.01
CA PHE A 41 -64.60 -3.18 -4.59
C PHE A 41 -63.34 -2.87 -3.76
N GLY A 42 -63.48 -2.05 -2.72
CA GLY A 42 -62.38 -1.67 -1.83
C GLY A 42 -61.92 -2.75 -0.84
N ASN A 43 -62.40 -3.99 -0.95
CA ASN A 43 -62.12 -5.07 0.00
C ASN A 43 -60.82 -5.85 -0.29
N LYS A 44 -60.02 -5.41 -1.26
CA LYS A 44 -58.74 -6.02 -1.69
C LYS A 44 -58.85 -7.42 -2.32
N GLU A 45 -60.04 -7.92 -2.62
CA GLU A 45 -60.19 -9.16 -3.39
C GLU A 45 -59.77 -8.91 -4.84
N LYS A 46 -58.88 -9.76 -5.38
CA LYS A 46 -58.44 -9.65 -6.77
C LYS A 46 -59.41 -10.36 -7.69
N THR A 47 -59.52 -9.90 -8.93
CA THR A 47 -60.35 -10.56 -9.95
C THR A 47 -59.85 -11.98 -10.25
N PHE A 48 -58.54 -12.18 -10.24
CA PHE A 48 -57.91 -13.49 -10.31
C PHE A 48 -56.57 -13.47 -9.57
N TYR A 49 -55.99 -14.66 -9.44
CA TYR A 49 -54.67 -14.86 -8.86
C TYR A 49 -53.84 -15.70 -9.83
N GLU A 50 -52.56 -15.37 -9.92
CA GLU A 50 -51.56 -16.06 -10.72
C GLU A 50 -50.60 -16.78 -9.78
N ASN A 51 -50.32 -18.04 -10.05
CA ASN A 51 -49.18 -18.75 -9.46
C ASN A 51 -48.15 -19.04 -10.54
N ILE A 52 -46.91 -18.68 -10.25
CA ILE A 52 -45.75 -19.08 -11.03
C ILE A 52 -45.13 -20.31 -10.35
N VAL A 53 -45.01 -21.41 -11.10
CA VAL A 53 -44.44 -22.67 -10.60
C VAL A 53 -43.22 -23.02 -11.42
N GLN A 54 -42.06 -23.07 -10.77
CA GLN A 54 -40.76 -23.38 -11.39
C GLN A 54 -40.02 -24.40 -10.54
N ILE A 55 -39.21 -25.23 -11.19
CA ILE A 55 -38.31 -26.20 -10.54
C ILE A 55 -36.87 -25.80 -10.86
N GLY A 56 -36.08 -25.51 -9.82
CA GLY A 56 -34.68 -25.11 -9.95
C GLY A 56 -34.46 -23.66 -10.41
N LYS A 57 -33.20 -23.22 -10.40
CA LYS A 57 -32.73 -21.97 -11.02
C LYS A 57 -32.11 -22.26 -12.39
N LYS A 58 -31.72 -21.21 -13.12
CA LYS A 58 -31.07 -21.31 -14.45
C LYS A 58 -29.89 -22.28 -14.50
N THR A 59 -29.13 -22.42 -13.40
CA THR A 59 -28.00 -23.34 -13.35
C THR A 59 -28.41 -24.81 -13.23
N ASP A 60 -29.61 -25.07 -12.71
CA ASP A 60 -30.07 -26.43 -12.39
C ASP A 60 -30.92 -26.99 -13.54
N THR A 61 -31.80 -26.16 -14.10
CA THR A 61 -32.78 -26.54 -15.12
C THR A 61 -32.81 -25.55 -16.31
N PRO A 62 -31.65 -25.24 -16.94
CA PRO A 62 -31.64 -24.35 -18.10
C PRO A 62 -32.47 -24.96 -19.23
N VAL A 63 -33.34 -24.19 -19.88
CA VAL A 63 -34.15 -24.67 -21.01
C VAL A 63 -33.25 -25.26 -22.10
N ALA A 64 -32.26 -24.49 -22.56
CA ALA A 64 -31.38 -24.88 -23.63
C ALA A 64 -29.90 -24.85 -23.21
N ASP A 65 -29.10 -25.73 -23.80
CA ASP A 65 -27.65 -25.73 -23.68
C ASP A 65 -26.99 -24.65 -24.57
N GLU A 66 -25.65 -24.64 -24.59
CA GLU A 66 -24.84 -23.71 -25.40
C GLU A 66 -25.10 -23.83 -26.91
N ASN A 67 -25.65 -24.96 -27.38
CA ASN A 67 -25.98 -25.21 -28.78
C ASN A 67 -27.48 -24.96 -29.08
N GLY A 68 -28.26 -24.49 -28.10
CA GLY A 68 -29.69 -24.26 -28.25
C GLY A 68 -30.54 -25.53 -28.16
N VAL A 69 -29.99 -26.66 -27.68
CA VAL A 69 -30.69 -27.93 -27.55
C VAL A 69 -31.30 -28.05 -26.15
N MET A 70 -32.55 -28.54 -26.08
CA MET A 70 -33.28 -28.72 -24.82
C MET A 70 -32.51 -29.66 -23.87
N THR A 71 -32.25 -29.22 -22.64
CA THR A 71 -31.48 -30.01 -21.68
C THR A 71 -32.29 -31.15 -21.06
N GLU A 72 -31.63 -32.23 -20.64
CA GLU A 72 -32.29 -33.35 -19.95
C GLU A 72 -32.93 -32.93 -18.62
N ALA A 73 -32.28 -32.01 -17.89
CA ALA A 73 -32.83 -31.43 -16.67
C ALA A 73 -34.12 -30.65 -16.94
N ALA A 74 -34.17 -29.87 -18.03
CA ALA A 74 -35.38 -29.18 -18.45
C ALA A 74 -36.49 -30.17 -18.85
N LYS A 75 -36.16 -31.24 -19.59
CA LYS A 75 -37.16 -32.28 -19.94
C LYS A 75 -37.77 -32.93 -18.71
N ALA A 76 -36.96 -33.28 -17.71
CA ALA A 76 -37.43 -33.84 -16.46
C ALA A 76 -38.35 -32.86 -15.70
N ALA A 77 -37.96 -31.58 -15.62
CA ALA A 77 -38.77 -30.54 -14.99
C ALA A 77 -40.09 -30.31 -15.73
N ILE A 78 -40.08 -30.28 -17.07
CA ILE A 78 -41.28 -30.15 -17.92
C ILE A 78 -42.27 -31.26 -17.64
N GLU A 79 -41.81 -32.51 -17.52
CA GLU A 79 -42.69 -33.65 -17.26
C GLU A 79 -43.36 -33.54 -15.88
N VAL A 80 -42.63 -33.10 -14.86
CA VAL A 80 -43.18 -32.84 -13.52
C VAL A 80 -44.22 -31.73 -13.58
N LEU A 81 -43.89 -30.60 -14.21
CA LEU A 81 -44.76 -29.44 -14.34
C LEU A 81 -46.04 -29.77 -15.12
N ASP A 82 -45.94 -30.51 -16.22
CA ASP A 82 -47.10 -30.96 -17.01
C ASP A 82 -48.06 -31.81 -16.14
N ARG A 83 -47.52 -32.78 -15.39
CA ARG A 83 -48.33 -33.62 -14.50
C ARG A 83 -48.96 -32.80 -13.35
N TYR A 84 -48.19 -31.87 -12.77
CA TYR A 84 -48.68 -30.97 -11.73
C TYR A 84 -49.86 -30.12 -12.23
N ALA A 85 -49.75 -29.57 -13.45
CA ALA A 85 -50.77 -28.74 -14.09
C ALA A 85 -52.04 -29.54 -14.43
N ARG A 86 -51.91 -30.73 -15.02
CA ARG A 86 -53.06 -31.59 -15.42
C ARG A 86 -53.96 -31.95 -14.26
N THR A 87 -53.36 -32.18 -13.10
CA THR A 87 -54.07 -32.60 -11.88
C THR A 87 -54.50 -31.41 -11.02
N PHE A 88 -54.12 -30.17 -11.37
CA PHE A 88 -54.31 -29.00 -10.53
C PHE A 88 -55.77 -28.78 -10.15
N GLN A 89 -56.68 -28.79 -11.13
CA GLN A 89 -58.10 -28.51 -10.92
C GLN A 89 -58.77 -29.52 -9.98
N GLU A 90 -58.36 -30.79 -10.02
CA GLU A 90 -58.92 -31.87 -9.20
C GLU A 90 -58.56 -31.70 -7.72
N ARG A 91 -57.33 -31.29 -7.41
CA ARG A 91 -56.88 -30.98 -6.04
C ARG A 91 -57.46 -29.68 -5.50
N ASN A 92 -57.94 -28.83 -6.39
CA ASN A 92 -58.27 -27.44 -6.14
C ASN A 92 -59.69 -27.10 -6.63
N PRO A 93 -60.74 -27.76 -6.10
CA PRO A 93 -62.10 -27.65 -6.65
C PRO A 93 -62.72 -26.25 -6.56
N ASN A 94 -62.25 -25.41 -5.63
CA ASN A 94 -62.71 -24.02 -5.47
C ASN A 94 -61.81 -22.99 -6.17
N LEU A 95 -60.78 -23.43 -6.89
CA LEU A 95 -59.93 -22.56 -7.70
C LEU A 95 -60.21 -22.89 -9.16
N TYR A 96 -61.05 -22.08 -9.80
CA TYR A 96 -61.40 -22.27 -11.20
C TYR A 96 -60.23 -21.86 -12.09
N LEU A 97 -59.54 -22.84 -12.65
CA LEU A 97 -58.41 -22.65 -13.55
C LEU A 97 -58.92 -22.22 -14.92
N PHE A 98 -58.57 -21.01 -15.35
CA PHE A 98 -59.00 -20.50 -16.67
C PHE A 98 -57.82 -20.27 -17.62
N ASN A 99 -56.61 -20.09 -17.10
CA ASN A 99 -55.40 -20.02 -17.91
C ASN A 99 -54.27 -20.84 -17.27
N CYS A 100 -53.59 -21.64 -18.08
CA CYS A 100 -52.43 -22.40 -17.67
C CYS A 100 -51.47 -22.55 -18.87
N VAL A 101 -50.32 -21.91 -18.77
CA VAL A 101 -49.31 -21.79 -19.83
C VAL A 101 -47.95 -22.21 -19.30
N MET A 102 -47.21 -22.97 -20.11
CA MET A 102 -45.83 -23.37 -19.83
C MET A 102 -44.90 -22.56 -20.71
N HIS A 103 -43.99 -21.82 -20.09
CA HIS A 103 -42.97 -21.02 -20.76
C HIS A 103 -41.69 -21.83 -20.91
N LEU A 104 -41.24 -21.95 -22.16
CA LEU A 104 -40.02 -22.65 -22.58
C LEU A 104 -39.12 -21.75 -23.43
N ASP A 105 -39.46 -20.47 -23.54
CA ASP A 105 -38.75 -19.44 -24.29
C ASP A 105 -37.93 -18.52 -23.37
N GLU A 106 -37.91 -18.81 -22.08
CA GLU A 106 -37.14 -18.10 -21.06
C GLU A 106 -35.98 -18.95 -20.52
N ALA A 107 -35.35 -18.51 -19.42
CA ALA A 107 -34.15 -19.16 -18.87
C ALA A 107 -34.43 -20.57 -18.30
N THR A 108 -35.61 -20.77 -17.72
CA THR A 108 -36.01 -21.98 -16.99
C THR A 108 -37.45 -22.35 -17.34
N PRO A 109 -37.79 -23.64 -17.49
CA PRO A 109 -39.18 -24.06 -17.65
C PRO A 109 -40.02 -23.65 -16.44
N HIS A 110 -41.11 -22.92 -16.67
CA HIS A 110 -42.03 -22.52 -15.61
C HIS A 110 -43.48 -22.42 -16.09
N LEU A 111 -44.42 -22.57 -15.15
CA LEU A 111 -45.84 -22.47 -15.40
C LEU A 111 -46.40 -21.15 -14.88
N HIS A 112 -47.27 -20.54 -15.66
CA HIS A 112 -48.22 -19.53 -15.20
C HIS A 112 -49.59 -20.18 -15.06
N ILE A 113 -50.16 -20.13 -13.86
CA ILE A 113 -51.44 -20.74 -13.50
C ILE A 113 -52.37 -19.66 -12.98
N ASP A 114 -53.35 -19.24 -13.79
CA ASP A 114 -54.33 -18.23 -13.41
C ASP A 114 -55.67 -18.86 -13.06
N TYR A 115 -56.17 -18.47 -11.90
CA TYR A 115 -57.40 -19.02 -11.35
C TYR A 115 -58.26 -17.98 -10.64
N ILE A 116 -59.56 -18.27 -10.59
CA ILE A 116 -60.56 -17.51 -9.88
C ILE A 116 -60.98 -18.31 -8.64
N LEU A 117 -61.05 -17.65 -7.48
CA LEU A 117 -61.53 -18.27 -6.25
C LEU A 117 -63.06 -18.30 -6.27
N VAL A 118 -63.66 -19.48 -6.13
CA VAL A 118 -65.12 -19.66 -6.18
C VAL A 118 -65.59 -20.19 -4.84
N ALA A 119 -66.36 -19.39 -4.11
CA ALA A 119 -66.89 -19.76 -2.81
C ALA A 119 -68.42 -19.78 -2.81
N HIS A 120 -69.01 -20.85 -2.27
CA HIS A 120 -70.46 -21.08 -2.29
C HIS A 120 -71.13 -20.83 -0.93
N GLY A 121 -72.46 -20.90 -0.87
CA GLY A 121 -73.22 -20.97 0.38
C GLY A 121 -73.27 -19.67 1.20
N TYR A 122 -73.28 -18.51 0.55
CA TYR A 122 -73.56 -17.24 1.23
C TYR A 122 -75.07 -17.07 1.46
N LYS A 123 -75.46 -16.64 2.67
CA LYS A 123 -76.87 -16.44 3.06
C LYS A 123 -77.44 -15.11 2.56
N ASN A 124 -76.61 -14.07 2.52
CA ASN A 124 -76.98 -12.74 2.05
C ASN A 124 -76.34 -12.50 0.68
N GLY A 125 -76.89 -11.61 -0.14
CA GLY A 125 -76.35 -11.25 -1.45
C GLY A 125 -76.30 -12.43 -2.45
N MET A 126 -75.34 -12.41 -3.38
CA MET A 126 -75.07 -13.56 -4.27
C MET A 126 -74.64 -14.79 -3.46
N LYS A 127 -75.21 -15.96 -3.79
CA LYS A 127 -74.94 -17.24 -3.11
C LYS A 127 -73.54 -17.80 -3.39
N THR A 128 -73.01 -17.52 -4.58
CA THR A 128 -71.63 -17.84 -5.01
C THR A 128 -70.89 -16.52 -5.23
N ARG A 129 -69.64 -16.43 -4.76
CA ARG A 129 -68.83 -15.21 -4.80
C ARG A 129 -67.36 -15.51 -5.03
N ASN A 130 -66.63 -14.51 -5.53
CA ASN A 130 -65.18 -14.50 -5.43
C ASN A 130 -64.81 -14.23 -3.97
N SER A 131 -64.16 -15.18 -3.32
CA SER A 131 -63.68 -15.00 -1.95
C SER A 131 -62.59 -15.98 -1.59
N LEU A 132 -61.40 -15.45 -1.31
CA LEU A 132 -60.21 -16.22 -1.02
C LEU A 132 -60.36 -17.09 0.22
N THR A 133 -60.69 -16.48 1.35
CA THR A 133 -60.78 -17.16 2.65
C THR A 133 -61.81 -18.28 2.62
N LYS A 134 -63.00 -18.02 2.08
CA LYS A 134 -64.07 -19.02 2.08
C LYS A 134 -63.83 -20.14 1.08
N ALA A 135 -63.23 -19.85 -0.08
CA ALA A 135 -62.86 -20.87 -1.05
C ALA A 135 -61.87 -21.87 -0.45
N PHE A 136 -60.83 -21.39 0.25
CA PHE A 136 -59.89 -22.29 0.93
C PHE A 136 -60.55 -23.07 2.09
N GLN A 137 -61.37 -22.43 2.91
CA GLN A 137 -62.09 -23.14 3.98
C GLN A 137 -63.01 -24.25 3.43
N GLN A 138 -63.64 -24.05 2.27
CA GLN A 138 -64.46 -25.07 1.60
C GLN A 138 -63.64 -26.24 1.06
N MET A 139 -62.36 -26.03 0.77
CA MET A 139 -61.41 -27.10 0.44
C MET A 139 -60.80 -27.77 1.68
N GLY A 140 -61.23 -27.40 2.89
CA GLY A 140 -60.81 -28.05 4.14
C GLY A 140 -59.65 -27.38 4.86
N PHE A 141 -59.19 -26.19 4.42
CA PHE A 141 -58.14 -25.46 5.14
C PHE A 141 -58.68 -24.82 6.42
N ALA A 142 -57.93 -24.95 7.51
CA ALA A 142 -58.29 -24.40 8.81
C ALA A 142 -58.31 -22.87 8.78
N LYS A 143 -59.23 -22.29 9.54
CA LYS A 143 -59.36 -20.84 9.67
C LYS A 143 -58.06 -20.23 10.19
N ALA A 144 -57.65 -19.09 9.62
CA ALA A 144 -56.44 -18.39 10.03
C ALA A 144 -56.36 -18.12 11.54
N VAL A 145 -55.18 -18.37 12.11
CA VAL A 145 -54.82 -18.10 13.51
C VAL A 145 -53.91 -16.88 13.61
N SER A 146 -53.02 -16.70 12.64
CA SER A 146 -52.16 -15.52 12.51
C SER A 146 -51.96 -15.14 11.04
N ARG A 147 -51.15 -14.10 10.79
CA ARG A 147 -50.78 -13.73 9.42
C ARG A 147 -49.89 -14.79 8.78
N GLU A 148 -49.05 -15.46 9.56
CA GLU A 148 -48.15 -16.52 9.14
C GLU A 148 -48.87 -17.89 9.07
N GLN A 149 -49.92 -18.07 9.87
CA GLN A 149 -50.73 -19.30 9.92
C GLN A 149 -52.12 -19.02 9.37
N ASN A 150 -52.25 -19.01 8.05
CA ASN A 150 -53.50 -18.76 7.32
C ASN A 150 -53.77 -19.82 6.25
N GLU A 151 -54.97 -19.77 5.66
CA GLU A 151 -55.44 -20.73 4.66
C GLU A 151 -54.53 -20.80 3.42
N THR A 152 -54.04 -19.66 2.95
CA THR A 152 -53.17 -19.58 1.76
C THR A 152 -51.82 -20.24 2.04
N VAL A 153 -51.24 -20.02 3.22
CA VAL A 153 -49.95 -20.63 3.60
C VAL A 153 -50.10 -22.15 3.66
N ALA A 154 -51.14 -22.65 4.33
CA ALA A 154 -51.41 -24.08 4.42
C ALA A 154 -51.67 -24.72 3.04
N TRP A 155 -52.37 -24.01 2.16
CA TRP A 155 -52.59 -24.44 0.78
C TRP A 155 -51.29 -24.48 -0.03
N GLN A 156 -50.45 -23.45 0.07
CA GLN A 156 -49.15 -23.42 -0.60
C GLN A 156 -48.21 -24.52 -0.08
N GLU A 157 -48.25 -24.84 1.21
CA GLU A 157 -47.51 -25.97 1.80
C GLU A 157 -47.96 -27.31 1.22
N ARG A 158 -49.28 -27.53 1.09
CA ARG A 158 -49.83 -28.73 0.44
C ARG A 158 -49.38 -28.84 -1.02
N GLU A 159 -49.47 -27.76 -1.80
CA GLU A 159 -49.03 -27.79 -3.20
C GLU A 159 -47.52 -27.98 -3.34
N ARG A 160 -46.71 -27.35 -2.47
CA ARG A 160 -45.25 -27.61 -2.42
C ARG A 160 -44.93 -29.05 -2.07
N GLY A 161 -45.66 -29.65 -1.13
CA GLY A 161 -45.53 -31.06 -0.77
C GLY A 161 -45.80 -31.98 -1.96
N TYR A 162 -46.92 -31.76 -2.65
CA TYR A 162 -47.27 -32.54 -3.83
C TYR A 162 -46.25 -32.37 -4.97
N LEU A 163 -45.80 -31.14 -5.24
CA LEU A 163 -44.76 -30.90 -6.25
C LEU A 163 -43.45 -31.59 -5.88
N THR A 164 -43.08 -31.60 -4.59
CA THR A 164 -41.89 -32.30 -4.09
C THR A 164 -41.98 -33.81 -4.30
N GLU A 165 -43.15 -34.40 -4.11
CA GLU A 165 -43.39 -35.83 -4.39
C GLU A 165 -43.20 -36.14 -5.88
N LEU A 166 -43.77 -35.31 -6.77
CA LEU A 166 -43.58 -35.47 -8.22
C LEU A 166 -42.12 -35.33 -8.65
N CYS A 167 -41.39 -34.37 -8.07
CA CYS A 167 -39.95 -34.22 -8.28
C CYS A 167 -39.18 -35.48 -7.86
N ARG A 168 -39.49 -36.03 -6.68
CA ARG A 168 -38.84 -37.24 -6.16
C ARG A 168 -39.07 -38.46 -7.07
N GLU A 169 -40.29 -38.63 -7.60
CA GLU A 169 -40.61 -39.70 -8.56
C GLU A 169 -39.77 -39.62 -9.85
N LYS A 170 -39.29 -38.42 -10.19
CA LYS A 170 -38.42 -38.15 -11.34
C LYS A 170 -36.93 -38.07 -11.00
N GLY A 171 -36.56 -38.42 -9.76
CA GLY A 171 -35.17 -38.36 -9.30
C GLY A 171 -34.64 -36.93 -9.13
N ILE A 172 -35.52 -35.94 -9.03
CA ILE A 172 -35.15 -34.55 -8.75
C ILE A 172 -35.13 -34.36 -7.24
N GLU A 173 -33.95 -34.10 -6.69
CA GLU A 173 -33.76 -33.79 -5.27
C GLU A 173 -34.04 -32.30 -5.01
N ILE A 174 -34.86 -32.02 -3.99
CA ILE A 174 -35.24 -30.65 -3.61
C ILE A 174 -34.42 -30.23 -2.40
N GLU A 175 -33.58 -29.22 -2.57
CA GLU A 175 -32.81 -28.60 -1.49
C GLU A 175 -33.65 -27.54 -0.76
N VAL A 176 -33.75 -27.65 0.57
CA VAL A 176 -34.39 -26.64 1.42
C VAL A 176 -33.32 -25.76 2.05
N LEU A 177 -33.12 -24.58 1.46
CA LEU A 177 -32.04 -23.66 1.84
C LEU A 177 -32.19 -23.04 3.25
N GLY A 178 -33.32 -23.22 3.94
CA GLY A 178 -33.54 -22.72 5.31
C GLY A 178 -33.51 -21.19 5.46
N VAL A 179 -33.38 -20.45 4.36
CA VAL A 179 -33.31 -18.99 4.34
C VAL A 179 -34.65 -18.42 3.88
N GLN A 180 -35.23 -17.55 4.71
CA GLN A 180 -36.37 -16.74 4.31
C GLN A 180 -35.88 -15.62 3.39
N ARG A 181 -36.43 -15.54 2.19
CA ARG A 181 -36.10 -14.50 1.19
C ARG A 181 -37.30 -13.61 0.96
N ASP A 182 -37.03 -12.33 0.74
CA ASP A 182 -38.06 -11.39 0.27
C ASP A 182 -38.41 -11.66 -1.19
N ASN A 183 -39.67 -11.41 -1.54
CA ASN A 183 -40.13 -11.52 -2.92
C ASN A 183 -39.69 -10.25 -3.68
N LEU A 184 -38.91 -10.44 -4.74
CA LEU A 184 -38.52 -9.37 -5.66
C LEU A 184 -39.32 -9.50 -6.96
N SER A 185 -39.71 -8.38 -7.56
CA SER A 185 -40.17 -8.36 -8.95
C SER A 185 -39.04 -8.74 -9.91
N LEU A 186 -39.37 -9.17 -11.12
CA LEU A 186 -38.36 -9.57 -12.12
C LEU A 186 -37.35 -8.45 -12.42
N PRO A 187 -37.72 -7.16 -12.56
CA PRO A 187 -36.76 -6.07 -12.73
C PRO A 187 -35.86 -5.88 -11.50
N GLU A 188 -36.40 -5.94 -10.29
CA GLU A 188 -35.64 -5.82 -9.05
C GLU A 188 -34.63 -6.97 -8.90
N TYR A 189 -35.06 -8.20 -9.21
CA TYR A 189 -34.17 -9.37 -9.21
C TYR A 189 -33.03 -9.22 -10.24
N LYS A 190 -33.34 -8.80 -11.47
CA LYS A 190 -32.31 -8.56 -12.51
C LYS A 190 -31.31 -7.49 -12.07
N ALA A 191 -31.79 -6.40 -11.46
CA ALA A 191 -30.93 -5.35 -10.94
C ALA A 191 -30.05 -5.84 -9.78
N ALA A 192 -30.62 -6.63 -8.86
CA ALA A 192 -29.87 -7.24 -7.76
C ALA A 192 -28.78 -8.19 -8.27
N MET A 193 -29.09 -9.03 -9.27
CA MET A 193 -28.11 -9.94 -9.88
C MET A 193 -26.97 -9.18 -10.58
N HIS A 194 -27.27 -8.11 -11.31
CA HIS A 194 -26.24 -7.28 -11.93
C HIS A 194 -25.33 -6.64 -10.87
N LYS A 195 -25.90 -6.26 -9.72
CA LYS A 195 -25.12 -5.74 -8.60
C LYS A 195 -24.22 -6.79 -7.96
N VAL A 196 -24.70 -8.03 -7.83
CA VAL A 196 -23.89 -9.15 -7.34
C VAL A 196 -22.72 -9.40 -8.28
N GLU A 197 -22.96 -9.44 -9.59
CA GLU A 197 -21.91 -9.65 -10.59
C GLU A 197 -20.85 -8.52 -10.55
N GLU A 198 -21.26 -7.26 -10.42
CA GLU A 198 -20.34 -6.14 -10.21
C GLU A 198 -19.48 -6.30 -8.94
N LEU A 199 -20.09 -6.76 -7.85
CA LEU A 199 -19.39 -6.97 -6.58
C LEU A 199 -18.42 -8.14 -6.66
N GLU A 200 -18.77 -9.22 -7.35
CA GLU A 200 -17.87 -10.34 -7.61
C GLU A 200 -16.66 -9.90 -8.45
N GLN A 201 -16.87 -9.11 -9.50
CA GLN A 201 -15.78 -8.54 -10.29
C GLN A 201 -14.88 -7.62 -9.46
N GLN A 202 -15.46 -6.82 -8.56
CA GLN A 202 -14.70 -5.97 -7.64
C GLN A 202 -13.90 -6.80 -6.63
N ALA A 203 -14.46 -7.89 -6.10
CA ALA A 203 -13.77 -8.79 -5.19
C ALA A 203 -12.54 -9.41 -5.86
N VAL A 204 -12.69 -9.93 -7.09
CA VAL A 204 -11.55 -10.48 -7.87
C VAL A 204 -10.47 -9.43 -8.14
N ALA A 205 -10.86 -8.17 -8.40
CA ALA A 205 -9.89 -7.09 -8.59
C ALA A 205 -9.13 -6.74 -7.30
N LEU A 206 -9.82 -6.73 -6.16
CA LEU A 206 -9.21 -6.53 -4.84
C LEU A 206 -8.27 -7.67 -4.46
N ASP A 207 -8.64 -8.92 -4.75
CA ASP A 207 -7.78 -10.07 -4.49
C ASP A 207 -6.47 -9.97 -5.27
N ARG A 208 -6.52 -9.63 -6.57
CA ARG A 208 -5.32 -9.37 -7.37
C ARG A 208 -4.49 -8.20 -6.83
N GLN A 209 -5.13 -7.15 -6.32
CA GLN A 209 -4.42 -6.03 -5.72
C GLN A 209 -3.71 -6.45 -4.42
N ASN A 210 -4.35 -7.30 -3.62
CA ASN A 210 -3.74 -7.85 -2.41
C ASN A 210 -2.53 -8.73 -2.73
N GLU A 211 -2.61 -9.59 -3.75
CA GLU A 211 -1.47 -10.39 -4.22
C GLU A 211 -0.27 -9.51 -4.63
N ILE A 212 -0.53 -8.39 -5.32
CA ILE A 212 0.53 -7.42 -5.71
C ILE A 212 1.13 -6.76 -4.47
N LEU A 213 0.31 -6.36 -3.49
CA LEU A 213 0.79 -5.74 -2.25
C LEU A 213 1.61 -6.72 -1.41
N GLU A 214 1.23 -7.99 -1.38
CA GLU A 214 1.97 -9.05 -0.70
C GLU A 214 3.37 -9.21 -1.32
N GLN A 215 3.46 -9.28 -2.65
CA GLN A 215 4.74 -9.32 -3.36
C GLN A 215 5.61 -8.07 -3.11
N GLN A 216 4.99 -6.89 -2.99
CA GLN A 216 5.71 -5.66 -2.66
C GLN A 216 6.24 -5.69 -1.23
N ASN A 217 5.47 -6.21 -0.27
CA ASN A 217 5.92 -6.37 1.11
C ASN A 217 7.09 -7.34 1.21
N ASP A 218 7.03 -8.48 0.51
CA ASP A 218 8.13 -9.45 0.47
C ASP A 218 9.43 -8.82 -0.09
N ASN A 219 9.31 -8.02 -1.15
CA ASN A 219 10.46 -7.30 -1.72
C ASN A 219 11.03 -6.27 -0.75
N LEU A 220 10.17 -5.49 -0.07
CA LEU A 220 10.61 -4.53 0.95
C LEU A 220 11.29 -5.21 2.13
N GLU A 221 10.78 -6.37 2.56
CA GLU A 221 11.41 -7.16 3.63
C GLU A 221 12.79 -7.66 3.21
N GLN A 222 12.93 -8.13 1.97
CA GLN A 222 14.22 -8.53 1.39
C GLN A 222 15.21 -7.35 1.32
N GLN A 223 14.77 -6.19 0.83
CA GLN A 223 15.61 -4.98 0.78
C GLN A 223 16.02 -4.50 2.18
N SER A 224 15.12 -4.57 3.16
CA SER A 224 15.41 -4.23 4.55
C SER A 224 16.48 -5.15 5.14
N SER A 225 16.39 -6.46 4.87
CA SER A 225 17.39 -7.44 5.30
C SER A 225 18.76 -7.17 4.67
N GLU A 226 18.80 -6.88 3.36
CA GLU A 226 20.04 -6.55 2.66
C GLU A 226 20.69 -5.27 3.20
N LEU A 227 19.90 -4.22 3.40
CA LEU A 227 20.38 -2.97 3.98
C LEU A 227 20.89 -3.16 5.42
N CYS A 228 20.22 -3.98 6.22
CA CYS A 228 20.69 -4.34 7.56
C CYS A 228 22.06 -5.02 7.52
N GLY A 229 22.26 -5.95 6.58
CA GLY A 229 23.58 -6.58 6.35
C GLY A 229 24.66 -5.57 5.95
N GLN A 230 24.34 -4.62 5.07
CA GLN A 230 25.28 -3.56 4.66
C GLN A 230 25.66 -2.64 5.84
N VAL A 231 24.69 -2.28 6.69
CA VAL A 231 24.94 -1.46 7.89
C VAL A 231 25.88 -2.19 8.86
N GLN A 232 25.64 -3.48 9.12
CA GLN A 232 26.53 -4.27 9.99
C GLN A 232 27.96 -4.36 9.43
N ALA A 233 28.11 -4.50 8.11
CA ALA A 233 29.43 -4.50 7.47
C ALA A 233 30.14 -3.14 7.60
N LEU A 234 29.41 -2.04 7.41
CA LEU A 234 29.95 -0.68 7.61
C LEU A 234 30.32 -0.41 9.08
N GLU A 235 29.50 -0.89 10.03
CA GLU A 235 29.83 -0.80 11.45
C GLU A 235 31.12 -1.56 11.79
N ALA A 236 31.31 -2.76 11.24
CA ALA A 236 32.54 -3.52 11.42
C ALA A 236 33.77 -2.77 10.84
N GLN A 237 33.65 -2.20 9.64
CA GLN A 237 34.71 -1.39 9.03
C GLN A 237 35.02 -0.13 9.85
N ASN A 238 34.01 0.57 10.35
CA ASN A 238 34.20 1.74 11.20
C ASN A 238 34.91 1.37 12.50
N ASN A 239 34.56 0.25 13.13
CA ASN A 239 35.24 -0.23 14.34
C ASN A 239 36.72 -0.52 14.06
N GLU A 240 37.05 -1.10 12.90
CA GLU A 240 38.44 -1.33 12.49
C GLU A 240 39.20 -0.02 12.28
N LEU A 241 38.59 0.96 11.61
CA LEU A 241 39.18 2.29 11.42
C LEU A 241 39.43 3.00 12.76
N VAL A 242 38.51 2.87 13.73
CA VAL A 242 38.68 3.42 15.09
C VAL A 242 39.88 2.79 15.79
N LEU A 243 40.06 1.46 15.69
CA LEU A 243 41.22 0.76 16.25
C LEU A 243 42.53 1.23 15.58
N GLN A 244 42.54 1.40 14.26
CA GLN A 244 43.69 1.93 13.53
C GLN A 244 44.01 3.37 13.95
N ALA A 245 43.00 4.21 14.12
CA ALA A 245 43.17 5.59 14.59
C ALA A 245 43.75 5.63 16.02
N GLN A 246 43.28 4.78 16.93
CA GLN A 246 43.83 4.66 18.29
C GLN A 246 45.32 4.28 18.26
N LYS A 247 45.70 3.29 17.44
CA LYS A 247 47.09 2.87 17.28
C LYS A 247 47.98 3.98 16.72
N LEU A 248 47.48 4.76 15.76
CA LEU A 248 48.19 5.92 15.22
C LEU A 248 48.37 7.00 16.28
N THR A 249 47.36 7.27 17.10
CA THR A 249 47.47 8.21 18.22
C THR A 249 48.56 7.78 19.21
N GLU A 250 48.61 6.51 19.62
CA GLU A 250 49.68 5.99 20.48
C GLU A 250 51.08 6.19 19.85
N GLN A 251 51.21 5.95 18.54
CA GLN A 251 52.47 6.16 17.83
C GLN A 251 52.88 7.64 17.79
N ILE A 252 51.93 8.55 17.64
CA ILE A 252 52.17 10.00 17.68
C ILE A 252 52.65 10.41 19.07
N GLU A 253 51.97 9.96 20.14
CA GLU A 253 52.39 10.25 21.52
C GLU A 253 53.81 9.73 21.81
N GLU A 254 54.16 8.53 21.34
CA GLU A 254 55.51 7.99 21.49
C GLU A 254 56.55 8.81 20.72
N ALA A 255 56.21 9.26 19.50
CA ALA A 255 57.07 10.11 18.68
C ALA A 255 57.28 11.49 19.31
N GLU A 256 56.23 12.11 19.84
CA GLU A 256 56.29 13.39 20.56
C GLU A 256 57.15 13.28 21.83
N ALA A 257 57.04 12.18 22.58
CA ALA A 257 57.89 11.93 23.74
C ALA A 257 59.37 11.80 23.35
N LYS A 258 59.67 11.08 22.25
CA LYS A 258 61.03 10.98 21.70
C LYS A 258 61.56 12.33 21.21
N GLU A 259 60.72 13.13 20.55
CA GLU A 259 61.08 14.48 20.13
C GLU A 259 61.42 15.34 21.34
N LYS A 260 60.58 15.34 22.38
CA LYS A 260 60.82 16.09 23.61
C LYS A 260 62.13 15.69 24.27
N ALA A 261 62.40 14.39 24.38
CA ALA A 261 63.68 13.88 24.92
C ALA A 261 64.87 14.33 24.07
N ALA A 262 64.76 14.29 22.73
CA ALA A 262 65.80 14.78 21.84
C ALA A 262 66.02 16.29 21.98
N LYS A 263 64.95 17.06 22.19
CA LYS A 263 65.00 18.51 22.43
C LYS A 263 65.71 18.84 23.75
N GLU A 264 65.41 18.12 24.83
CA GLU A 264 66.10 18.26 26.12
C GLU A 264 67.60 17.92 26.03
N VAL A 265 67.96 16.90 25.24
CA VAL A 265 69.37 16.57 24.97
C VAL A 265 70.04 17.70 24.18
N LEU A 266 69.35 18.29 23.21
CA LEU A 266 69.85 19.44 22.45
C LEU A 266 70.05 20.67 23.33
N GLU A 267 69.13 20.95 24.24
CA GLU A 267 69.25 22.08 25.20
C GLU A 267 70.39 21.86 26.20
N LYS A 268 70.58 20.64 26.72
CA LYS A 268 71.75 20.29 27.56
C LYS A 268 73.07 20.38 26.82
N HIS A 269 73.04 20.17 25.50
CA HIS A 269 74.18 20.32 24.60
C HIS A 269 74.12 21.62 23.80
N ASP A 270 73.67 22.72 24.40
CA ASP A 270 73.94 24.09 23.92
C ASP A 270 75.43 24.45 24.15
N LEU A 271 76.29 23.53 23.71
CA LEU A 271 77.73 23.58 23.68
C LEU A 271 78.19 24.85 22.98
N ARG A 272 77.38 25.47 22.11
CA ARG A 272 77.76 26.67 21.37
C ARG A 272 78.23 27.78 22.32
N ALA A 273 77.46 28.12 23.35
CA ALA A 273 77.84 29.21 24.26
C ALA A 273 79.07 28.87 25.12
N GLU A 274 79.16 27.65 25.66
CA GLU A 274 80.29 27.21 26.48
C GLU A 274 81.57 27.01 25.67
N THR A 275 81.50 26.37 24.50
CA THR A 275 82.69 26.22 23.64
C THR A 275 83.17 27.57 23.12
N PHE A 276 82.29 28.52 22.76
CA PHE A 276 82.73 29.87 22.36
C PHE A 276 83.44 30.60 23.49
N LYS A 277 82.97 30.47 24.74
CA LYS A 277 83.60 31.10 25.91
C LYS A 277 84.97 30.49 26.22
N MET A 278 85.12 29.18 26.06
CA MET A 278 86.37 28.45 26.26
C MET A 278 87.38 28.74 25.14
N ILE A 279 86.93 28.78 23.88
CA ILE A 279 87.75 29.16 22.72
C ILE A 279 88.24 30.61 22.86
N SER A 280 87.38 31.53 23.29
CA SER A 280 87.76 32.94 23.49
C SER A 280 88.82 33.10 24.60
N LYS A 281 88.76 32.28 25.67
CA LYS A 281 89.81 32.22 26.70
C LYS A 281 91.13 31.64 26.17
N GLU A 282 91.09 30.57 25.39
CA GLU A 282 92.30 29.94 24.84
C GLU A 282 93.01 30.87 23.84
N VAL A 283 92.25 31.50 22.94
CA VAL A 283 92.75 32.45 21.95
C VAL A 283 93.33 33.71 22.62
N THR A 284 92.74 34.19 23.71
CA THR A 284 93.29 35.34 24.44
C THR A 284 94.57 35.00 25.22
N MET A 285 94.75 33.77 25.69
CA MET A 285 96.02 33.30 26.27
C MET A 285 97.10 33.13 25.21
N GLU A 286 96.79 32.51 24.07
CA GLU A 286 97.76 32.34 22.97
C GLU A 286 98.18 33.68 22.38
N THR A 287 97.24 34.61 22.13
CA THR A 287 97.55 35.96 21.61
C THR A 287 98.45 36.77 22.57
N LYS A 288 98.31 36.59 23.89
CA LYS A 288 99.21 37.21 24.88
C LYS A 288 100.61 36.62 24.85
N SER A 289 100.74 35.30 24.68
CA SER A 289 102.05 34.63 24.57
C SER A 289 102.78 34.98 23.25
N MET A 290 102.02 35.29 22.18
CA MET A 290 102.57 35.66 20.88
C MET A 290 103.11 37.11 20.84
N LYS A 291 102.48 38.06 21.55
CA LYS A 291 102.94 39.46 21.60
C LYS A 291 104.29 39.65 22.31
N SER A 292 104.68 38.75 23.21
CA SER A 292 105.96 38.85 23.93
C SER A 292 107.15 38.22 23.21
N VAL A 293 106.96 37.63 22.03
CA VAL A 293 107.99 36.87 21.29
C VAL A 293 108.42 37.55 19.98
N ALA A 294 107.63 38.50 19.47
CA ALA A 294 107.97 39.27 18.26
C ALA A 294 108.90 40.45 18.62
N VAL A 295 110.17 40.38 18.21
CA VAL A 295 111.11 41.51 18.31
C VAL A 295 111.14 42.25 16.97
N PRO A 296 110.78 43.54 16.91
CA PRO A 296 110.88 44.34 15.68
C PRO A 296 112.35 44.54 15.31
N VAL A 297 112.70 44.35 14.04
CA VAL A 297 114.03 44.69 13.52
C VAL A 297 113.85 45.76 12.44
N THR A 298 114.46 46.93 12.65
CA THR A 298 114.51 47.99 11.64
C THR A 298 115.55 47.66 10.59
N ASN A 299 115.16 47.71 9.31
CA ASN A 299 116.02 47.40 8.17
C ASN A 299 116.53 48.69 7.50
N PHE A 300 117.78 48.70 7.05
CA PHE A 300 118.45 49.92 6.52
C PHE A 300 118.19 50.17 5.02
N PHE A 301 117.51 49.26 4.32
CA PHE A 301 117.11 49.42 2.92
C PHE A 301 115.72 48.79 2.66
N GLY A 302 114.66 49.62 2.59
CA GLY A 302 113.32 49.23 2.12
C GLY A 302 112.22 49.29 3.19
N SER A 303 111.03 49.81 2.81
CA SER A 303 109.90 50.18 3.68
C SER A 303 108.98 49.02 4.11
N GLU A 304 109.52 47.82 4.34
CA GLU A 304 108.74 46.67 4.83
C GLU A 304 109.22 46.22 6.22
N GLU A 305 108.29 46.07 7.17
CA GLU A 305 108.57 45.59 8.52
C GLU A 305 108.84 44.08 8.53
N TYR A 306 110.00 43.67 9.04
CA TYR A 306 110.34 42.26 9.24
C TYR A 306 110.28 41.89 10.73
N VAL A 307 109.67 40.73 11.03
CA VAL A 307 109.63 40.13 12.37
C VAL A 307 110.44 38.84 12.37
N LYS A 308 111.39 38.71 13.30
CA LYS A 308 112.22 37.49 13.45
C LYS A 308 111.59 36.56 14.47
N VAL A 309 111.09 35.41 14.03
CA VAL A 309 110.45 34.38 14.90
C VAL A 309 111.24 33.07 14.83
N LYS A 310 111.46 32.39 15.96
CA LYS A 310 112.10 31.06 15.99
C LYS A 310 111.27 30.03 15.21
N LYS A 311 111.91 29.13 14.46
CA LYS A 311 111.23 28.14 13.60
C LYS A 311 110.25 27.23 14.34
N SER A 312 110.55 26.86 15.59
CA SER A 312 109.63 26.10 16.45
C SER A 312 108.35 26.86 16.78
N ASP A 313 108.47 28.18 16.95
CA ASP A 313 107.35 29.05 17.29
C ASP A 313 106.56 29.41 16.03
N TRP A 314 107.24 29.61 14.89
CA TRP A 314 106.58 29.74 13.59
C TRP A 314 105.73 28.52 13.23
N ASN A 315 106.24 27.31 13.48
CA ASN A 315 105.47 26.08 13.25
C ASN A 315 104.25 25.98 14.17
N LYS A 316 104.32 26.47 15.41
CA LYS A 316 103.14 26.55 16.31
C LYS A 316 102.11 27.56 15.80
N ILE A 317 102.56 28.71 15.30
CA ILE A 317 101.69 29.71 14.67
C ILE A 317 100.98 29.08 13.46
N LEU A 318 101.72 28.35 12.62
CA LEU A 318 101.17 27.70 11.44
C LEU A 318 100.19 26.57 11.80
N ASP A 319 100.48 25.78 12.84
CA ASP A 319 99.59 24.71 13.33
C ASP A 319 98.29 25.28 13.93
N ALA A 320 98.38 26.33 14.74
CA ALA A 320 97.22 27.04 15.28
C ALA A 320 96.35 27.65 14.16
N PHE A 321 96.98 28.25 13.15
CA PHE A 321 96.27 28.80 11.99
C PHE A 321 95.61 27.69 11.16
N SER A 322 96.29 26.56 10.93
CA SER A 322 95.74 25.42 10.20
C SER A 322 94.52 24.81 10.91
N LYS A 323 94.56 24.72 12.25
CA LYS A 323 93.43 24.28 13.08
C LYS A 323 92.27 25.27 13.02
N ALA A 324 92.53 26.58 13.03
CA ALA A 324 91.50 27.61 12.90
C ALA A 324 90.81 27.56 11.53
N VAL A 325 91.58 27.41 10.44
CA VAL A 325 91.04 27.26 9.07
C VAL A 325 90.19 26.00 8.94
N SER A 326 90.65 24.88 9.52
CA SER A 326 89.90 23.62 9.55
C SER A 326 88.57 23.74 10.31
N ARG A 327 88.57 24.51 11.40
CA ARG A 327 87.37 24.79 12.21
C ARG A 327 86.37 25.68 11.46
N ASN A 328 86.86 26.72 10.76
CA ASN A 328 86.02 27.56 9.93
C ASN A 328 85.37 26.76 8.79
N HIS A 329 86.08 25.80 8.19
CA HIS A 329 85.50 24.92 7.18
C HIS A 329 84.37 24.04 7.72
N LEU A 330 84.48 23.55 8.97
CA LEU A 330 83.39 22.81 9.62
C LEU A 330 82.19 23.71 9.95
N LEU A 331 82.41 24.94 10.39
CA LEU A 331 81.34 25.92 10.63
C LEU A 331 80.57 26.22 9.33
N GLU A 332 81.28 26.47 8.23
CA GLU A 332 80.68 26.74 6.92
C GLU A 332 79.82 25.54 6.44
N LYS A 333 80.23 24.30 6.76
CA LYS A 333 79.46 23.09 6.45
C LYS A 333 78.15 23.00 7.26
N TYR A 334 78.16 23.42 8.52
CA TYR A 334 76.96 23.45 9.35
C TYR A 334 76.03 24.61 8.98
N GLU A 335 76.57 25.78 8.64
CA GLU A 335 75.78 26.91 8.11
C GLU A 335 75.05 26.53 6.82
N LYS A 336 75.71 25.82 5.89
CA LYS A 336 75.06 25.28 4.68
C LYS A 336 73.94 24.28 5.01
N LYS A 337 74.11 23.43 6.02
CA LYS A 337 73.04 22.50 6.45
C LYS A 337 71.85 23.23 7.07
N ILE A 338 72.10 24.24 7.90
CA ILE A 338 71.05 25.05 8.52
C ILE A 338 70.25 25.79 7.44
N SER A 339 70.95 26.45 6.51
CA SER A 339 70.31 27.13 5.38
C SER A 339 69.45 26.20 4.52
N ASN A 340 69.91 24.97 4.26
CA ASN A 340 69.10 23.96 3.56
C ASN A 340 67.86 23.53 4.34
N LEU A 341 67.93 23.44 5.67
CA LEU A 341 66.77 23.10 6.49
C LEU A 341 65.75 24.24 6.55
N GLU A 342 66.22 25.49 6.66
CA GLU A 342 65.36 26.68 6.60
C GLU A 342 64.62 26.77 5.26
N GLN A 343 65.29 26.48 4.14
CA GLN A 343 64.64 26.40 2.83
C GLN A 343 63.56 25.32 2.76
N LYS A 344 63.78 24.15 3.35
CA LYS A 344 62.77 23.07 3.41
C LYS A 344 61.55 23.48 4.24
N ILE A 345 61.77 24.15 5.37
CA ILE A 345 60.67 24.65 6.22
C ILE A 345 59.85 25.69 5.46
N ALA A 346 60.50 26.62 4.75
CA ALA A 346 59.80 27.60 3.92
C ALA A 346 58.95 26.93 2.82
N ALA A 347 59.50 25.93 2.12
CA ALA A 347 58.78 25.19 1.08
C ALA A 347 57.58 24.42 1.62
N LEU A 348 57.73 23.74 2.77
CA LEU A 348 56.61 23.05 3.44
C LEU A 348 55.53 24.03 3.90
N THR A 349 55.92 25.20 4.41
CA THR A 349 54.99 26.24 4.83
C THR A 349 54.18 26.76 3.64
N GLU A 350 54.80 26.99 2.49
CA GLU A 350 54.11 27.39 1.26
C GLU A 350 53.12 26.32 0.78
N GLN A 351 53.48 25.03 0.87
CA GLN A 351 52.58 23.93 0.52
C GLN A 351 51.36 23.86 1.44
N VAL A 352 51.55 24.05 2.75
CA VAL A 352 50.45 24.09 3.72
C VAL A 352 49.49 25.24 3.42
N GLU A 353 50.00 26.43 3.09
CA GLU A 353 49.14 27.57 2.73
C GLU A 353 48.37 27.33 1.41
N LYS A 354 49.00 26.68 0.42
CA LYS A 354 48.29 26.26 -0.81
C LYS A 354 47.15 25.27 -0.52
N LEU A 355 47.37 24.31 0.37
CA LEU A 355 46.35 23.35 0.79
C LEU A 355 45.20 24.04 1.53
N LYS A 356 45.50 24.97 2.45
CA LYS A 356 44.47 25.78 3.12
C LYS A 356 43.66 26.60 2.12
N GLY A 357 44.32 27.24 1.15
CA GLY A 357 43.67 27.97 0.06
C GLY A 357 42.78 27.07 -0.81
N PHE A 358 43.22 25.85 -1.12
CA PHE A 358 42.41 24.87 -1.84
C PHE A 358 41.13 24.51 -1.07
N VAL A 359 41.25 24.19 0.22
CA VAL A 359 40.11 23.86 1.09
C VAL A 359 39.11 25.02 1.18
N ALA A 360 39.60 26.25 1.31
CA ALA A 360 38.76 27.45 1.34
C ALA A 360 38.09 27.74 -0.02
N SER A 361 38.84 27.71 -1.12
CA SER A 361 38.32 28.02 -2.47
C SER A 361 37.26 27.04 -2.97
N ARG A 362 37.30 25.80 -2.48
CA ARG A 362 36.34 24.74 -2.81
C ARG A 362 35.17 24.66 -1.81
N GLY A 363 35.13 25.53 -0.80
CA GLY A 363 34.12 25.51 0.26
C GLY A 363 34.13 24.21 1.08
N LEU A 364 35.20 23.40 0.98
CA LEU A 364 35.24 22.06 1.59
C LEU A 364 35.21 22.14 3.12
N GLY A 365 35.74 23.21 3.70
CA GLY A 365 35.65 23.46 5.14
C GLY A 365 34.22 23.70 5.61
N GLU A 366 33.44 24.49 4.87
CA GLU A 366 32.04 24.79 5.20
C GLU A 366 31.16 23.56 4.99
N VAL A 367 31.35 22.85 3.87
CA VAL A 367 30.65 21.58 3.57
C VAL A 367 30.92 20.53 4.65
N PHE A 368 32.17 20.42 5.12
CA PHE A 368 32.52 19.49 6.19
C PHE A 368 31.86 19.88 7.52
N VAL A 369 31.83 21.18 7.86
CA VAL A 369 31.14 21.68 9.06
C VAL A 369 29.62 21.45 8.99
N GLU A 370 28.99 21.66 7.84
CA GLU A 370 27.57 21.36 7.64
C GLU A 370 27.29 19.85 7.69
N PHE A 371 28.16 19.04 7.10
CA PHE A 371 28.06 17.58 7.18
C PHE A 371 28.13 17.09 8.63
N VAL A 372 29.09 17.59 9.43
CA VAL A 372 29.19 17.28 10.86
C VAL A 372 27.95 17.76 11.63
N LYS A 373 27.39 18.93 11.30
CA LYS A 373 26.13 19.40 11.89
C LYS A 373 24.93 18.52 11.49
N SER A 374 24.91 17.96 10.28
CA SER A 374 23.85 17.06 9.81
C SER A 374 23.85 15.71 10.52
N LEU A 375 25.01 15.28 11.03
CA LEU A 375 25.19 14.06 11.82
C LEU A 375 24.79 14.23 13.30
N ALA A 376 24.57 15.46 13.76
CA ALA A 376 24.11 15.72 15.11
C ALA A 376 22.66 15.20 15.29
N PRO A 377 22.34 14.51 16.39
CA PRO A 377 21.01 13.92 16.59
C PRO A 377 19.93 15.00 16.60
N LYS A 378 19.05 14.96 15.59
CA LYS A 378 17.92 15.88 15.48
C LYS A 378 17.00 15.76 16.69
N THR A 379 16.61 16.90 17.26
CA THR A 379 15.65 16.95 18.36
C THR A 379 14.25 16.49 17.89
N MET A 380 13.44 15.92 18.79
CA MET A 380 12.07 15.48 18.48
C MET A 380 11.21 16.60 17.86
N LYS A 381 11.46 17.86 18.23
CA LYS A 381 10.77 19.04 17.67
C LYS A 381 11.10 19.27 16.20
N GLN A 382 12.36 19.06 15.79
CA GLN A 382 12.79 19.17 14.40
C GLN A 382 12.23 18.02 13.55
N LYS A 383 12.26 16.78 14.07
CA LYS A 383 11.65 15.63 13.39
C LYS A 383 10.15 15.81 13.16
N LEU A 384 9.45 16.43 14.11
CA LEU A 384 8.01 16.71 14.00
C LEU A 384 7.70 17.79 12.94
N GLU A 385 8.54 18.82 12.83
CA GLU A 385 8.37 19.87 11.81
C GLU A 385 8.73 19.38 10.41
N GLU A 386 9.78 18.56 10.25
CA GLU A 386 10.10 17.90 8.97
C GLU A 386 8.93 17.01 8.52
N ALA A 387 8.41 16.15 9.40
CA ALA A 387 7.26 15.31 9.09
C ALA A 387 5.99 16.10 8.73
N LYS A 388 5.76 17.26 9.35
CA LYS A 388 4.66 18.17 8.97
C LYS A 388 4.87 18.79 7.60
N THR A 389 6.11 19.15 7.27
CA THR A 389 6.47 19.76 5.99
C THR A 389 6.31 18.74 4.87
N ASP A 390 6.84 17.52 5.06
CA ASP A 390 6.70 16.39 4.13
C ASP A 390 5.23 16.02 3.92
N ALA A 391 4.44 15.98 5.00
CA ALA A 391 3.00 15.73 4.90
C ALA A 391 2.27 16.85 4.15
N SER A 392 2.68 18.11 4.33
CA SER A 392 2.13 19.26 3.62
C SER A 392 2.45 19.21 2.13
N GLU A 393 3.70 18.92 1.77
CA GLU A 393 4.15 18.79 0.38
C GLU A 393 3.47 17.62 -0.33
N TYR A 394 3.39 16.46 0.31
CA TYR A 394 2.66 15.30 -0.20
C TYR A 394 1.18 15.61 -0.45
N ASN A 395 0.52 16.29 0.50
CA ASN A 395 -0.88 16.67 0.36
C ASN A 395 -1.09 17.72 -0.76
N GLN A 396 -0.15 18.64 -0.93
CA GLN A 396 -0.18 19.64 -1.99
C GLN A 396 -0.01 18.97 -3.37
N GLN A 397 0.93 18.04 -3.49
CA GLN A 397 1.20 17.30 -4.73
C GLN A 397 0.01 16.41 -5.11
N ARG A 398 -0.62 15.75 -4.13
CA ARG A 398 -1.86 14.98 -4.34
C ARG A 398 -3.02 15.85 -4.84
N LYS A 399 -3.21 17.05 -4.26
CA LYS A 399 -4.23 18.00 -4.72
C LYS A 399 -3.98 18.48 -6.15
N ASN A 400 -2.72 18.79 -6.48
CA ASN A 400 -2.35 19.23 -7.82
C ASN A 400 -2.62 18.11 -8.86
N ASN A 401 -2.27 16.86 -8.53
CA ASN A 401 -2.53 15.70 -9.39
C ASN A 401 -4.03 15.47 -9.60
N GLN A 402 -4.85 15.56 -8.55
CA GLN A 402 -6.32 15.44 -8.69
C GLN A 402 -6.93 16.57 -9.55
N GLN A 403 -6.43 17.80 -9.42
CA GLN A 403 -6.89 18.91 -10.25
C GLN A 403 -6.48 18.75 -11.73
N ALA A 404 -5.28 18.23 -11.99
CA ALA A 404 -4.82 17.92 -13.35
C ALA A 404 -5.72 16.86 -14.02
N VAL A 405 -5.97 15.74 -13.34
CA VAL A 405 -6.87 14.67 -13.83
C VAL A 405 -8.29 15.19 -14.07
N THR A 406 -8.79 16.08 -13.21
CA THR A 406 -10.13 16.67 -13.37
C THR A 406 -10.20 17.62 -14.57
N ARG A 407 -9.13 18.37 -14.86
CA ARG A 407 -9.05 19.25 -16.05
C ARG A 407 -8.96 18.45 -17.33
N GLU A 408 -8.11 17.42 -17.39
CA GLU A 408 -7.99 16.53 -18.55
C GLU A 408 -9.33 15.84 -18.88
N ASN A 409 -10.04 15.35 -17.85
CA ASN A 409 -11.35 14.73 -18.02
C ASN A 409 -12.43 15.72 -18.51
N LYS A 410 -12.33 17.01 -18.15
CA LYS A 410 -13.23 18.04 -18.68
C LYS A 410 -12.90 18.42 -20.13
N GLN A 411 -11.63 18.50 -20.50
CA GLN A 411 -11.20 18.75 -21.88
C GLN A 411 -11.63 17.61 -22.80
N ARG A 412 -11.40 16.34 -22.43
CA ARG A 412 -11.85 15.18 -23.23
C ARG A 412 -13.38 15.12 -23.43
N LYS A 413 -14.16 15.69 -22.51
CA LYS A 413 -15.63 15.78 -22.63
C LYS A 413 -16.12 16.95 -23.49
N GLN A 414 -15.24 17.90 -23.85
CA GLN A 414 -15.57 19.00 -24.76
C GLN A 414 -15.12 18.73 -26.20
N GLU A 415 -14.25 17.74 -26.43
CA GLU A 415 -13.76 17.31 -27.75
C GLU A 415 -14.54 16.12 -28.34
N LEU A 416 -15.51 15.57 -27.59
CA LEU A 416 -16.53 14.61 -28.01
C LEU A 416 -17.88 15.34 -28.13
#